data_AF-A0A3B8I9D5-F1
#
_entry.id   AF-A0A3B8I9D5-F1
#
_cell.length_a   1.000
_cell.length_b   1.000
_cell.length_c   1.000
_cell.angle_alpha   90.00
_cell.angle_beta   90.00
_cell.angle_gamma   90.00
#
_symmetry.space_group_name_H-M   'P 1'
#
loop_
_entity.id
_entity.type
_entity.pdbx_description
1 polymer ?
#
loop_
_entity_poly.entity_id
_entity_poly.type
_entity_poly.pdbx_seq_one_letter_code
_entity_poly.pdbx_strand_id
1 'polypeptide(L)' 'MPTVHFTANLKRFYPDLVPFEVEAHTVAELIHAVEAKHLGLRDYLVDDQGQ' A
#
# COMPACT_ATOMS: atom_id res chain seq x y z
N MET A 1 -4.73 14.58 -2.93
CA MET A 1 -4.96 13.15 -2.66
C MET A 1 -4.26 12.36 -3.74
N PRO A 2 -3.25 11.53 -3.41
CA PRO A 2 -2.68 10.58 -4.36
C PRO A 2 -3.62 9.38 -4.63
N THR A 3 -3.50 8.81 -5.82
CA THR A 3 -4.15 7.55 -6.21
C THR A 3 -3.12 6.42 -6.18
N VAL A 4 -3.37 5.39 -5.37
CA VAL A 4 -2.49 4.22 -5.27
C VAL A 4 -2.86 3.21 -6.35
N HIS A 5 -1.87 2.76 -7.12
CA HIS A 5 -2.01 1.71 -8.12
C HIS A 5 -1.16 0.50 -7.73
N PHE A 6 -1.69 -0.70 -7.93
CA PHE A 6 -1.01 -1.95 -7.57
C PHE A 6 -0.56 -2.71 -8.81
N THR A 7 0.63 -3.30 -8.73
CA THR A 7 1.15 -4.16 -9.79
C THR A 7 0.40 -5.50 -9.81
N ALA A 8 0.39 -6.17 -10.97
CA ALA A 8 -0.24 -7.47 -11.11
C ALA A 8 0.38 -8.55 -10.20
N ASN A 9 1.66 -8.44 -9.86
CA ASN A 9 2.34 -9.40 -8.98
C ASN A 9 1.73 -9.43 -7.57
N LEU A 10 1.35 -8.26 -7.04
CA LEU A 10 0.79 -8.15 -5.69
C LEU A 10 -0.62 -8.75 -5.60
N LYS A 11 -1.36 -8.78 -6.72
CA LYS A 11 -2.68 -9.39 -6.80
C LYS A 11 -2.70 -10.90 -6.56
N ARG A 12 -1.55 -11.57 -6.67
CA ARG A 12 -1.42 -13.00 -6.32
C ARG A 12 -1.61 -13.25 -4.83
N PHE A 13 -1.27 -12.27 -4.01
CA PHE A 13 -1.35 -12.34 -2.54
C PHE A 13 -2.55 -11.55 -2.01
N TYR A 14 -2.95 -10.49 -2.72
CA TYR A 14 -4.11 -9.66 -2.40
C TYR A 14 -5.03 -9.52 -3.62
N PRO A 15 -5.92 -10.50 -3.88
CA PRO A 15 -6.73 -10.58 -5.09
C PRO A 15 -7.63 -9.37 -5.30
N ASP A 16 -8.09 -8.77 -4.21
CA ASP A 16 -9.05 -7.67 -4.19
C ASP A 16 -8.38 -6.28 -4.26
N LEU A 17 -7.08 -6.21 -4.53
CA LEU A 17 -6.39 -4.92 -4.73
C LEU A 17 -6.95 -4.19 -5.95
N VAL A 18 -7.64 -3.11 -5.65
CA VAL A 18 -8.14 -2.14 -6.62
C VAL A 18 -7.50 -0.78 -6.34
N PRO A 19 -7.23 0.04 -7.38
CA PRO A 19 -6.76 1.40 -7.16
C PRO A 19 -7.72 2.19 -6.27
N PHE A 20 -7.19 3.03 -5.38
CA PHE A 20 -7.99 3.91 -4.54
C PHE A 20 -7.27 5.21 -4.24
N GLU A 21 -8.06 6.24 -3.94
CA GLU A 21 -7.56 7.52 -3.44
C GLU A 21 -7.33 7.44 -1.93
N VAL A 22 -6.24 8.05 -1.49
CA VAL A 22 -5.87 8.11 -0.08
C VAL A 22 -5.53 9.53 0.31
N GLU A 23 -5.97 9.92 1.50
CA GLU A 23 -5.58 11.20 2.10
C GLU A 23 -4.24 11.02 2.79
N ALA A 24 -3.17 11.47 2.13
CA ALA A 24 -1.80 11.43 2.64
C ALA A 24 -1.00 12.59 2.05
N HIS A 25 -0.12 13.15 2.87
CA HIS A 25 0.80 14.23 2.50
C HIS A 25 2.23 13.74 2.30
N THR A 26 2.54 12.55 2.83
CA THR A 26 3.85 11.89 2.67
C THR A 26 3.70 10.44 2.22
N VAL A 27 4.77 9.87 1.65
CA VAL A 27 4.81 8.45 1.26
C VAL A 27 4.66 7.56 2.51
N ALA A 28 5.24 7.96 3.64
CA ALA A 28 5.12 7.22 4.90
C ALA A 28 3.66 7.16 5.40
N GLU A 29 2.93 8.28 5.37
CA GLU A 29 1.50 8.32 5.69
C GLU A 29 0.68 7.44 4.75
N LEU A 30 0.99 7.47 3.45
CA LEU A 30 0.34 6.64 2.45
C LEU A 30 0.53 5.15 2.76
N ILE A 31 1.75 4.72 3.07
CA ILE A 31 2.06 3.32 3.40
C ILE A 31 1.30 2.90 4.67
N HIS A 32 1.26 3.75 5.69
CA HIS A 32 0.47 3.50 6.91
C HIS A 32 -1.03 3.36 6.62
N ALA A 33 -1.60 4.22 5.77
CA ALA A 33 -3.00 4.17 5.40
C ALA A 33 -3.33 2.91 4.56
N VAL A 34 -2.40 2.49 3.69
CA VAL A 34 -2.53 1.28 2.89
C VAL A 34 -2.49 0.02 3.78
N GLU A 35 -1.60 -0.04 4.76
CA GLU A 35 -1.50 -1.14 5.74
C GLU A 35 -2.78 -1.29 6.57
N ALA A 36 -3.37 -0.18 7.01
CA ALA A 36 -4.63 -0.19 7.74
C ALA A 36 -5.80 -0.80 6.93
N LYS A 37 -5.72 -0.74 5.60
CA LYS A 37 -6.74 -1.28 4.68
C LYS A 37 -6.42 -2.70 4.21
N HIS A 38 -5.13 -3.02 4.11
CA HIS A 38 -4.60 -4.30 3.63
C HIS A 38 -3.45 -4.74 4.55
N LEU A 39 -3.79 -5.48 5.61
CA LEU A 39 -2.83 -5.95 6.61
C LEU A 39 -1.73 -6.80 5.96
N GLY A 40 -0.48 -6.51 6.30
CA GLY A 40 0.73 -7.17 5.79
C GLY A 40 1.19 -6.64 4.44
N LEU A 41 0.56 -5.61 3.86
CA LEU A 41 0.99 -5.07 2.56
C LEU A 41 2.27 -4.26 2.69
N ARG A 42 2.47 -3.60 3.84
CA ARG A 42 3.68 -2.84 4.15
C ARG A 42 4.96 -3.67 3.96
N ASP A 43 4.92 -4.95 4.33
CA ASP A 43 6.07 -5.88 4.24
C ASP A 43 6.52 -6.13 2.79
N TYR A 44 5.69 -5.76 1.80
CA TYR A 44 6.01 -5.83 0.37
C TYR A 44 6.46 -4.48 -0.23
N LEU A 45 6.41 -3.40 0.56
CA LEU A 45 6.64 -2.03 0.10
C LEU A 45 7.93 -1.42 0.68
N VAL A 46 8.29 -1.81 1.90
CA VAL A 46 9.47 -1.30 2.63
C VAL A 46 10.31 -2.46 3.13
N ASP A 47 11.58 -2.20 3.43
CA ASP A 47 12.46 -3.20 4.02
C ASP A 47 12.17 -3.44 5.52
N ASP A 48 12.96 -4.31 6.16
CA ASP A 48 12.82 -4.66 7.58
C ASP A 48 13.04 -3.46 8.53
N GLN A 49 13.65 -2.37 8.05
CA GLN A 49 13.79 -1.10 8.78
C GLN A 49 12.60 -0.16 8.56
N GLY A 50 11.71 -0.51 7.64
CA GLY A 50 10.53 0.25 7.30
C GLY A 50 10.82 1.53 6.49
N GLN A 51 11.95 1.57 5.77
CA GLN A 51 12.38 2.72 4.95
C GLN A 51 12.26 2.46 3.45
#